data_AF-A0A7S0XEF2-F1
#
_entry.id   AF-A0A7S0XEF2-F1
#
_cell.length_a   1.000
_cell.length_b   1.000
_cell.length_c   1.000
_cell.angle_alpha   90.00
_cell.angle_beta   90.00
_cell.angle_gamma   90.00
#
_symmetry.space_group_name_H-M   'P 1'
#
loop_
_entity.id
_entity.type
_entity.pdbx_description
1 polymer ?
#
loop_
_entity_poly.entity_id
_entity_poly.type
_entity_poly.pdbx_seq_one_letter_code
_entity_poly.pdbx_strand_id
1 'polypeptide(L)'
;IIDLHPRNVVSSEFTGLTSDKVNKWCDSIINLLNTNSCYRYDNYEYILLSSQFMVGLWICTFVKKNIEPMITNLQTASLPRGAGGMLGNKGAVYIRFDLLDTSVCFINSHLAAHQHKTLRRNQDYHAIISTNVFVDPLYNNLKSKSNPLYNDIKHNQEKIRNKINTFSSYINKIDNELFHHSCPNSITISS
;
A
#
# COMPACT_ATOMS: atom_id res chain seq x y z
N ILE A 1 -27.02 -14.48 12.76
CA ILE A 1 -26.46 -14.34 11.40
C ILE A 1 -25.35 -13.31 11.48
N ILE A 2 -24.09 -13.70 11.29
CA ILE A 2 -22.97 -12.74 11.27
C ILE A 2 -22.96 -12.10 9.89
N ASP A 3 -23.03 -10.77 9.84
CA ASP A 3 -22.95 -10.03 8.57
C ASP A 3 -21.58 -10.26 7.92
N LEU A 4 -21.57 -10.80 6.70
CA LEU A 4 -20.37 -11.14 5.92
C LEU A 4 -19.75 -9.90 5.26
N HIS A 5 -19.67 -8.80 6.00
CA HIS A 5 -18.97 -7.60 5.55
C HIS A 5 -17.45 -7.87 5.60
N PRO A 6 -16.64 -7.50 4.59
CA PRO A 6 -15.20 -7.77 4.57
C PRO A 6 -14.43 -7.26 5.80
N ARG A 7 -14.86 -6.13 6.37
CA ARG A 7 -14.42 -5.57 7.66
C ARG A 7 -14.60 -6.53 8.84
N ASN A 8 -15.62 -7.37 8.80
CA ASN A 8 -15.90 -8.33 9.87
C ASN A 8 -14.98 -9.56 9.79
N VAL A 9 -14.30 -9.78 8.67
CA VAL A 9 -13.42 -10.94 8.43
C VAL A 9 -11.95 -10.61 8.67
N VAL A 10 -11.48 -9.45 8.21
CA VAL A 10 -10.06 -9.09 8.22
C VAL A 10 -9.72 -8.02 9.27
N SER A 11 -10.37 -6.85 9.25
CA SER A 11 -10.13 -5.78 10.23
C SER A 11 -11.31 -4.83 10.41
N SER A 12 -11.57 -4.44 11.66
CA SER A 12 -12.53 -3.40 12.03
C SER A 12 -11.98 -1.98 11.90
N GLU A 13 -10.66 -1.81 11.78
CA GLU A 13 -10.01 -0.50 11.84
C GLU A 13 -9.51 0.00 10.48
N PHE A 14 -9.76 1.27 10.22
CA PHE A 14 -9.33 2.00 9.02
C PHE A 14 -7.81 2.29 9.02
N THR A 15 -7.15 2.13 10.15
CA THR A 15 -5.79 2.62 10.46
C THR A 15 -4.65 1.70 9.97
N GLY A 16 -4.95 0.49 9.47
CA GLY A 16 -3.91 -0.44 9.02
C GLY A 16 -3.08 -1.05 10.16
N LEU A 17 -3.52 -0.93 11.41
CA LEU A 17 -2.94 -1.64 12.55
C LEU A 17 -3.36 -3.11 12.54
N THR A 18 -2.42 -4.01 12.88
CA THR A 18 -2.60 -5.46 12.92
C THR A 18 -3.89 -5.83 13.67
N SER A 19 -4.82 -6.49 12.98
CA SER A 19 -6.08 -6.91 13.58
C SER A 19 -5.92 -8.24 14.32
N ASP A 20 -6.50 -8.36 15.51
CA ASP A 20 -6.62 -9.64 16.26
C ASP A 20 -7.16 -10.78 15.40
N LYS A 21 -7.99 -10.47 14.40
CA LYS A 21 -8.55 -11.48 13.47
C LYS A 21 -7.50 -12.01 12.51
N VAL A 22 -6.64 -11.15 11.96
CA VAL A 22 -5.53 -11.57 11.11
C VAL A 22 -4.60 -12.49 11.88
N ASN A 23 -4.29 -12.15 13.13
CA ASN A 23 -3.46 -12.99 13.99
C ASN A 23 -4.11 -14.37 14.23
N LYS A 24 -5.40 -14.41 14.59
CA LYS A 24 -6.14 -15.68 14.75
C LYS A 24 -6.14 -16.54 13.49
N TRP A 25 -6.25 -15.93 12.31
CA TRP A 25 -6.13 -16.65 11.06
C TRP A 25 -4.72 -17.19 10.84
N CYS A 26 -3.68 -16.37 11.05
CA CYS A 26 -2.29 -16.80 10.97
C CYS A 26 -2.03 -17.98 11.89
N ASP A 27 -2.45 -17.90 13.16
CA ASP A 27 -2.26 -18.91 14.19
C ASP A 27 -2.97 -20.22 13.82
N SER A 28 -4.20 -20.13 13.30
CA SER A 28 -4.95 -21.31 12.87
C SER A 28 -4.28 -22.02 11.69
N ILE A 29 -3.81 -21.24 10.70
CA ILE A 29 -3.15 -21.79 9.51
C ILE A 29 -1.80 -22.40 9.87
N ILE A 30 -0.99 -21.72 10.69
CA ILE A 30 0.34 -22.22 11.06
C ILE A 30 0.25 -23.49 11.91
N ASN A 31 -0.72 -23.55 12.83
CA ASN A 31 -1.00 -24.75 13.62
C ASN A 31 -1.42 -25.91 12.71
N LEU A 32 -2.28 -25.66 11.72
CA LEU A 32 -2.67 -26.69 10.75
C LEU A 32 -1.49 -27.18 9.91
N LEU A 33 -0.66 -26.27 9.39
CA LEU A 33 0.52 -26.63 8.58
C LEU A 33 1.50 -27.50 9.38
N ASN A 34 1.76 -27.13 10.63
CA ASN A 34 2.70 -27.83 11.50
C ASN A 34 2.12 -29.11 12.13
N THR A 35 0.80 -29.19 12.30
CA THR A 35 0.14 -30.45 12.68
C THR A 35 0.21 -31.47 11.54
N ASN A 36 0.05 -31.04 10.29
CA ASN A 36 0.17 -31.95 9.15
C ASN A 36 1.62 -32.33 8.83
N SER A 37 2.60 -31.53 9.24
CA SER A 37 4.01 -31.86 9.02
C SER A 37 4.52 -32.95 9.95
N CYS A 38 4.00 -33.07 11.18
CA CYS A 38 4.40 -34.14 12.11
C CYS A 38 3.94 -35.54 11.67
N TYR A 39 2.95 -35.64 10.76
CA TYR A 39 2.53 -36.90 10.14
C TYR A 39 3.35 -37.27 8.89
N ARG A 40 4.26 -36.40 8.43
CA ARG A 40 5.12 -36.66 7.28
C ARG A 40 6.51 -37.08 7.75
N TYR A 41 7.12 -38.01 7.01
CA TYR A 41 8.46 -38.58 7.30
C TYR A 41 9.59 -37.53 7.38
N ASP A 42 9.31 -36.34 6.87
CA ASP A 42 10.26 -35.31 6.51
C ASP A 42 10.37 -34.17 7.56
N ASN A 43 9.65 -34.24 8.70
CA ASN A 43 9.75 -33.34 9.87
C ASN A 43 10.15 -31.88 9.53
N TYR A 44 9.27 -31.16 8.82
CA TYR A 44 9.48 -29.75 8.50
C TYR A 44 8.60 -28.83 9.35
N GLU A 45 9.17 -27.73 9.85
CA GLU A 45 8.45 -26.65 10.53
C GLU A 45 8.18 -25.52 9.54
N TYR A 46 6.93 -25.05 9.47
CA TYR A 46 6.56 -23.82 8.79
C TYR A 46 6.54 -22.66 9.77
N ILE A 47 6.89 -21.48 9.27
CA ILE A 47 6.80 -20.19 9.96
C ILE A 47 6.03 -19.19 9.10
N LEU A 48 5.42 -18.18 9.73
CA LEU A 48 4.87 -17.03 9.02
C LEU A 48 6.03 -16.16 8.53
N LEU A 49 6.15 -15.98 7.21
CA LEU A 49 7.15 -15.09 6.61
C LEU A 49 6.65 -13.64 6.64
N SER A 50 5.44 -13.41 6.16
CA SER A 50 4.88 -12.05 6.07
C SER A 50 3.37 -12.08 5.92
N SER A 51 2.73 -10.99 6.31
CA SER A 51 1.27 -10.79 6.28
C SER A 51 0.99 -9.33 5.93
N GLN A 52 0.06 -9.10 5.01
CA GLN A 52 -0.37 -7.76 4.60
C GLN A 52 -1.87 -7.73 4.41
N PHE A 53 -2.53 -6.71 4.93
CA PHE A 53 -3.96 -6.49 4.75
C PHE A 53 -4.27 -5.03 4.41
N MET A 54 -5.45 -4.82 3.86
CA MET A 54 -6.02 -3.50 3.60
C MET A 54 -7.53 -3.61 3.66
N VAL A 55 -8.14 -3.08 4.73
CA VAL A 55 -9.59 -3.12 5.02
C VAL A 55 -10.17 -4.55 4.97
N GLY A 56 -10.55 -5.02 3.77
CA GLY A 56 -11.15 -6.33 3.53
C GLY A 56 -10.30 -7.27 2.68
N LEU A 57 -9.09 -6.87 2.27
CA LEU A 57 -8.13 -7.74 1.60
C LEU A 57 -7.09 -8.20 2.59
N TRP A 58 -6.65 -9.45 2.46
CA TRP A 58 -5.59 -10.01 3.28
C TRP A 58 -4.78 -11.04 2.49
N ILE A 59 -3.47 -11.01 2.64
CA ILE A 59 -2.55 -12.01 2.13
C ILE A 59 -1.52 -12.32 3.22
N CYS A 60 -1.17 -13.59 3.35
CA CYS A 60 -0.05 -14.04 4.17
C CYS A 60 0.74 -15.12 3.44
N THR A 61 2.01 -15.27 3.82
CA THR A 61 2.91 -16.27 3.25
C THR A 61 3.57 -17.05 4.38
N PHE A 62 3.60 -18.37 4.23
CA PHE A 62 4.28 -19.27 5.15
C PHE A 62 5.38 -20.00 4.38
N VAL A 63 6.52 -20.19 5.03
CA VAL A 63 7.68 -20.87 4.45
C VAL A 63 8.20 -21.92 5.40
N LYS A 64 8.91 -22.92 4.88
CA LYS A 64 9.65 -23.84 5.74
C LYS A 64 10.75 -23.06 6.44
N LYS A 65 10.95 -23.32 7.73
CA LYS A 65 11.94 -22.65 8.58
C LYS A 65 13.36 -22.75 8.05
N ASN A 66 13.72 -23.87 7.43
CA ASN A 66 15.04 -24.06 6.84
C ASN A 66 15.26 -23.26 5.53
N ILE A 67 14.20 -22.72 4.92
CA ILE A 67 14.28 -21.89 3.71
C ILE A 67 14.37 -20.40 4.08
N GLU A 68 13.89 -20.00 5.26
CA GLU A 68 13.87 -18.58 5.68
C GLU A 68 15.21 -17.84 5.54
N PRO A 69 16.38 -18.44 5.88
CA PRO A 69 17.67 -17.76 5.72
C PRO A 69 18.05 -17.46 4.27
N MET A 70 17.39 -18.11 3.29
CA MET A 70 17.60 -17.90 1.86
C MET A 70 16.73 -16.78 1.30
N ILE A 71 15.84 -16.22 2.11
CA ILE A 71 14.88 -15.19 1.71
C ILE A 71 15.46 -13.81 1.99
N THR A 72 15.47 -12.95 0.97
CA THR A 72 15.96 -11.56 1.07
C THR A 72 14.97 -10.58 0.45
N ASN A 73 15.20 -9.28 0.64
CA ASN A 73 14.41 -8.20 0.06
C ASN A 73 12.89 -8.34 0.25
N LEU A 74 12.46 -8.87 1.40
CA LEU A 74 11.06 -9.00 1.77
C LEU A 74 10.41 -7.62 1.87
N GLN A 75 9.36 -7.39 1.10
CA GLN A 75 8.56 -6.16 1.15
C GLN A 75 7.07 -6.49 1.04
N THR A 76 6.26 -5.67 1.69
CA THR A 76 4.80 -5.68 1.53
C THR A 76 4.33 -4.32 1.07
N ALA A 77 3.19 -4.30 0.38
CA ALA A 77 2.59 -3.06 -0.07
C ALA A 77 1.06 -3.19 -0.16
N SER A 78 0.38 -2.05 -0.26
CA SER A 78 -1.06 -1.98 -0.53
C SER A 78 -1.34 -0.87 -1.53
N LEU A 79 -2.28 -1.10 -2.44
CA LEU A 79 -2.71 -0.13 -3.43
C LEU A 79 -4.24 0.01 -3.39
N PRO A 80 -4.80 1.03 -2.71
CA PRO A 80 -6.24 1.25 -2.65
C PRO A 80 -6.78 1.69 -4.02
N ARG A 81 -7.95 1.17 -4.39
CA ARG A 81 -8.69 1.48 -5.64
C ARG A 81 -10.19 1.71 -5.40
N GLY A 82 -10.62 1.96 -4.17
CA GLY A 82 -12.02 2.17 -3.79
C GLY A 82 -12.64 3.47 -4.31
N ALA A 83 -13.61 4.04 -3.58
CA ALA A 83 -14.21 5.32 -3.97
C ALA A 83 -13.13 6.39 -4.17
N GLY A 84 -13.16 7.06 -5.33
CA GLY A 84 -12.13 8.04 -5.73
C GLY A 84 -10.71 7.48 -5.92
N GLY A 85 -10.51 6.16 -5.84
CA GLY A 85 -9.17 5.55 -5.83
C GLY A 85 -8.46 5.63 -4.47
N MET A 86 -9.14 6.04 -3.41
CA MET A 86 -8.52 6.34 -2.10
C MET A 86 -8.93 5.39 -0.98
N LEU A 87 -10.13 4.78 -1.06
CA LEU A 87 -10.60 3.85 -0.04
C LEU A 87 -10.03 2.43 -0.24
N GLY A 88 -9.62 1.78 0.85
CA GLY A 88 -8.99 0.45 0.83
C GLY A 88 -9.93 -0.75 0.68
N ASN A 89 -11.23 -0.55 0.47
CA ASN A 89 -12.19 -1.65 0.30
C ASN A 89 -12.11 -2.35 -1.08
N LYS A 90 -11.31 -1.78 -2.00
CA LYS A 90 -10.97 -2.30 -3.33
C LYS A 90 -9.50 -2.00 -3.58
N GLY A 91 -8.87 -2.78 -4.45
CA GLY A 91 -7.46 -2.61 -4.80
C GLY A 91 -6.69 -3.89 -4.64
N ALA A 92 -5.44 -3.80 -4.19
CA ALA A 92 -4.57 -4.95 -4.00
C ALA A 92 -3.66 -4.83 -2.78
N VAL A 93 -3.26 -5.97 -2.25
CA VAL A 93 -2.19 -6.14 -1.26
C VAL A 93 -1.13 -7.06 -1.84
N TYR A 94 0.12 -6.78 -1.53
CA TYR A 94 1.28 -7.40 -2.17
C TYR A 94 2.25 -7.93 -1.11
N ILE A 95 2.87 -9.07 -1.41
CA ILE A 95 4.05 -9.58 -0.71
C ILE A 95 5.07 -9.97 -1.77
N ARG A 96 6.30 -9.46 -1.67
CA ARG A 96 7.41 -9.84 -2.54
C ARG A 96 8.64 -10.19 -1.71
N PHE A 97 9.46 -11.10 -2.21
CA PHE A 97 10.78 -11.42 -1.65
C PHE A 97 11.64 -12.09 -2.72
N ASP A 98 12.94 -12.14 -2.49
CA ASP A 98 13.89 -12.90 -3.32
C ASP A 98 14.18 -14.20 -2.57
N LEU A 99 13.97 -15.33 -3.24
CA LEU A 99 14.42 -16.63 -2.77
C LEU A 99 15.67 -16.98 -3.56
N LEU A 100 16.84 -16.89 -2.91
CA LEU A 100 18.13 -16.96 -3.59
C LEU A 100 18.20 -15.95 -4.75
N ASP A 101 18.30 -16.42 -5.99
CA ASP A 101 18.39 -15.63 -7.23
C ASP A 101 17.02 -15.41 -7.91
N THR A 102 15.93 -15.88 -7.31
CA THR A 102 14.59 -15.83 -7.90
C THR A 102 13.68 -14.85 -7.16
N SER A 103 13.21 -13.82 -7.86
CA SER A 103 12.20 -12.90 -7.32
C SER A 103 10.80 -13.50 -7.37
N VAL A 104 10.12 -13.54 -6.22
CA VAL A 104 8.73 -13.99 -6.09
C VAL A 104 7.85 -12.84 -5.63
N CYS A 105 6.68 -12.68 -6.24
CA CYS A 105 5.68 -11.68 -5.85
C CYS A 105 4.28 -12.28 -5.88
N PHE A 106 3.56 -12.16 -4.77
CA PHE A 106 2.17 -12.54 -4.63
C PHE A 106 1.29 -11.31 -4.53
N ILE A 107 0.15 -11.36 -5.20
CA ILE A 107 -0.82 -10.25 -5.24
C ILE A 107 -2.19 -10.83 -4.92
N ASN A 108 -2.84 -10.29 -3.88
CA ASN A 108 -4.27 -10.49 -3.66
C ASN A 108 -5.01 -9.21 -4.02
N SER A 109 -6.06 -9.30 -4.83
CA SER A 109 -6.82 -8.15 -5.29
C SER A 109 -8.34 -8.34 -5.14
N HIS A 110 -9.02 -7.22 -4.93
CA HIS A 110 -10.47 -7.14 -4.86
C HIS A 110 -10.88 -5.97 -5.75
N LEU A 111 -11.31 -6.30 -6.97
CA LEU A 111 -11.65 -5.33 -8.02
C LEU A 111 -13.10 -4.85 -7.90
N ALA A 112 -13.47 -3.82 -8.67
CA ALA A 112 -14.82 -3.28 -8.69
C ALA A 112 -15.92 -4.36 -8.90
N ALA A 113 -16.90 -4.35 -8.00
CA ALA A 113 -18.07 -5.24 -8.03
C ALA A 113 -19.10 -4.83 -9.09
N HIS A 114 -20.09 -5.70 -9.30
CA HIS A 114 -21.19 -5.59 -10.29
C HIS A 114 -20.79 -5.86 -11.74
N GLN A 115 -21.66 -6.58 -12.46
CA GLN A 115 -21.39 -7.11 -13.80
C GLN A 115 -21.05 -6.00 -14.81
N HIS A 116 -21.77 -4.87 -14.77
CA HIS A 116 -21.60 -3.73 -15.68
C HIS A 116 -20.32 -2.89 -15.45
N LYS A 117 -19.51 -3.17 -14.41
CA LYS A 117 -18.29 -2.40 -14.10
C LYS A 117 -17.01 -2.96 -14.75
N THR A 118 -17.11 -3.62 -15.91
CA THR A 118 -15.95 -4.21 -16.62
C THR A 118 -14.84 -3.20 -16.90
N LEU A 119 -15.18 -2.03 -17.43
CA LEU A 119 -14.19 -0.98 -17.72
C LEU A 119 -13.40 -0.59 -16.46
N ARG A 120 -14.09 -0.46 -15.32
CA ARG A 120 -13.45 -0.13 -14.05
C ARG A 120 -12.55 -1.27 -13.55
N ARG A 121 -12.95 -2.53 -13.68
CA ARG A 121 -12.08 -3.67 -13.34
C ARG A 121 -10.81 -3.68 -14.17
N ASN A 122 -10.90 -3.38 -15.46
CA ASN A 122 -9.73 -3.28 -16.34
C ASN A 122 -8.80 -2.13 -15.89
N GLN A 123 -9.36 -0.97 -15.54
CA GLN A 123 -8.59 0.16 -14.99
C GLN A 123 -7.92 -0.22 -13.66
N ASP A 124 -8.62 -0.90 -12.76
CA ASP A 124 -8.07 -1.38 -11.49
C ASP A 124 -6.92 -2.37 -11.75
N TYR A 125 -7.11 -3.33 -12.66
CA TYR A 125 -6.08 -4.30 -13.07
C TYR A 125 -4.83 -3.61 -13.61
N HIS A 126 -4.98 -2.70 -14.58
CA HIS A 126 -3.85 -1.99 -15.17
C HIS A 126 -3.09 -1.20 -14.11
N ALA A 127 -3.79 -0.49 -13.22
CA ALA A 127 -3.15 0.22 -12.13
C ALA A 127 -2.39 -0.72 -11.18
N ILE A 128 -2.95 -1.89 -10.86
CA ILE A 128 -2.32 -2.89 -9.97
C ILE A 128 -1.01 -3.43 -10.57
N ILE A 129 -0.98 -3.71 -11.88
CA ILE A 129 0.22 -4.27 -12.51
C ILE A 129 1.27 -3.22 -12.89
N SER A 130 0.87 -1.95 -13.10
CA SER A 130 1.78 -0.91 -13.60
C SER A 130 2.33 0.01 -12.52
N THR A 131 1.69 0.07 -11.35
CA THR A 131 2.13 0.96 -10.27
C THR A 131 3.34 0.36 -9.57
N ASN A 132 4.44 1.10 -9.50
CA ASN A 132 5.56 0.70 -8.67
C ASN A 132 5.23 0.94 -7.19
N VAL A 133 4.92 -0.15 -6.48
CA VAL A 133 4.55 -0.11 -5.05
C VAL A 133 5.71 -0.49 -4.13
N PHE A 134 6.79 -1.04 -4.67
CA PHE A 134 7.95 -1.49 -3.91
C PHE A 134 9.08 -0.48 -4.01
N VAL A 135 9.87 -0.43 -2.94
CA VAL A 135 11.06 0.43 -2.87
C VAL A 135 12.23 -0.34 -3.45
N ASP A 136 13.04 0.33 -4.26
CA ASP A 136 14.27 -0.26 -4.80
C ASP A 136 15.19 -0.69 -3.62
N PRO A 137 15.67 -1.94 -3.59
CA PRO A 137 16.66 -2.39 -2.61
C PRO A 137 17.89 -1.46 -2.52
N LEU A 138 18.32 -0.87 -3.66
CA LEU A 138 19.38 0.13 -3.70
C LEU A 138 19.00 1.39 -2.92
N TYR A 139 17.75 1.84 -2.98
CA TYR A 139 17.27 2.96 -2.18
C TYR A 139 17.30 2.65 -0.68
N ASN A 140 16.96 1.43 -0.26
CA ASN A 140 17.06 1.03 1.15
C ASN A 140 18.51 0.95 1.64
N ASN A 141 19.44 0.50 0.79
CA ASN A 141 20.87 0.53 1.07
C ASN A 141 21.41 1.97 1.18
N LEU A 142 20.92 2.88 0.33
CA LEU A 142 21.20 4.32 0.45
C LEU A 142 20.60 4.94 1.72
N LYS A 143 19.44 4.46 2.19
CA LYS A 143 18.77 4.93 3.41
C LYS A 143 19.41 4.45 4.71
N SER A 144 20.40 3.54 4.66
CA SER A 144 21.16 3.17 5.86
C SER A 144 21.75 4.46 6.47
N LYS A 145 21.52 4.67 7.77
CA LYS A 145 21.69 5.97 8.48
C LYS A 145 23.12 6.56 8.41
N SER A 146 24.08 5.87 7.81
CA SER A 146 25.47 6.29 7.61
C SER A 146 25.78 6.81 6.21
N ASN A 147 24.85 6.82 5.25
CA ASN A 147 25.17 7.24 3.88
C ASN A 147 25.10 8.77 3.69
N PRO A 148 26.23 9.46 3.42
CA PRO A 148 26.26 10.92 3.24
C PRO A 148 25.41 11.39 2.04
N LEU A 149 25.36 10.58 0.98
CA LEU A 149 24.64 10.90 -0.25
C LEU A 149 23.12 11.01 -0.01
N TYR A 150 22.56 10.19 0.89
CA TYR A 150 21.14 10.26 1.23
C TYR A 150 20.77 11.55 1.97
N ASN A 151 21.63 12.02 2.88
CA ASN A 151 21.43 13.26 3.60
C ASN A 151 21.49 14.47 2.66
N ASP A 152 22.41 14.46 1.69
CA ASP A 152 22.52 15.51 0.67
C ASP A 152 21.30 15.55 -0.25
N ILE A 153 20.83 14.39 -0.72
CA ILE A 153 19.61 14.29 -1.52
C ILE A 153 18.40 14.82 -0.75
N LYS A 154 18.23 14.41 0.52
CA LYS A 154 17.12 14.86 1.36
C LYS A 154 17.17 16.37 1.61
N HIS A 155 18.35 16.91 1.94
CA HIS A 155 18.54 18.35 2.15
C HIS A 155 18.20 19.17 0.90
N ASN A 156 18.63 18.70 -0.28
CA ASN A 156 18.32 19.35 -1.54
C ASN A 156 16.83 19.29 -1.88
N GLN A 157 16.15 18.17 -1.61
CA GLN A 157 14.70 18.07 -1.80
C GLN A 157 13.91 19.02 -0.88
N GLU A 158 14.31 19.16 0.38
CA GLU A 158 13.70 20.13 1.30
C GLU A 158 13.92 21.58 0.83
N LYS A 159 15.12 21.89 0.31
CA LYS A 159 15.44 23.20 -0.24
C LYS A 159 14.58 23.54 -1.46
N ILE A 160 14.35 22.57 -2.36
CA ILE A 160 13.47 22.72 -3.52
C ILE A 160 12.02 22.92 -3.06
N ARG A 161 11.53 22.09 -2.13
CA ARG A 161 10.17 22.20 -1.58
C ARG A 161 9.92 23.56 -0.95
N ASN A 162 10.87 24.08 -0.18
CA ASN A 162 10.75 25.41 0.42
C ASN A 162 10.68 26.50 -0.63
N LYS A 163 11.51 26.44 -1.68
CA LYS A 163 11.43 27.38 -2.81
C LYS A 163 10.08 27.35 -3.51
N ILE A 164 9.53 26.15 -3.74
CA ILE A 164 8.19 25.99 -4.35
C ILE A 164 7.13 26.62 -3.44
N ASN A 165 7.15 26.35 -2.14
CA ASN A 165 6.19 26.92 -1.20
C ASN A 165 6.27 28.44 -1.14
N THR A 166 7.48 29.01 -1.15
CA THR A 166 7.68 30.47 -1.21
C THR A 166 7.12 31.04 -2.51
N PHE A 167 7.37 30.39 -3.65
CA PHE A 167 6.83 30.83 -4.94
C PHE A 167 5.31 30.77 -4.98
N SER A 168 4.70 29.67 -4.52
CA SER A 168 3.24 29.55 -4.43
C SER A 168 2.62 30.62 -3.51
N SER A 169 3.29 30.96 -2.40
CA SER A 169 2.85 32.03 -1.51
C SER A 169 2.90 33.41 -2.19
N TYR A 170 3.85 33.64 -3.09
CA TYR A 170 3.98 34.89 -3.83
C TYR A 170 2.88 35.03 -4.89
N ILE A 171 2.59 33.95 -5.63
CA ILE A 171 1.49 33.89 -6.59
C ILE A 171 0.15 34.17 -5.91
N ASN A 172 -0.14 33.50 -4.78
CA ASN A 172 -1.37 33.74 -4.02
C ASN A 172 -1.49 35.19 -3.51
N LYS A 173 -0.37 35.85 -3.22
CA LYS A 173 -0.37 37.26 -2.79
C LYS A 173 -0.70 38.21 -3.96
N ILE A 174 -0.13 37.95 -5.13
CA ILE A 174 -0.44 38.70 -6.36
C ILE A 174 -1.91 38.56 -6.74
N ASP A 175 -2.45 37.34 -6.70
CA ASP A 175 -3.86 37.10 -7.01
C ASP A 175 -4.75 37.94 -6.06
N ASN A 176 -4.49 37.90 -4.76
CA ASN A 176 -5.26 38.69 -3.78
C ASN A 176 -5.16 40.20 -3.99
N GLU A 177 -4.00 40.73 -4.39
CA GLU A 177 -3.81 42.17 -4.66
C GLU A 177 -4.50 42.61 -5.97
N LEU A 178 -4.54 41.76 -7.00
CA LEU A 178 -5.21 42.05 -8.27
C LEU A 178 -6.75 41.99 -8.17
N PHE A 179 -7.30 41.12 -7.31
CA PHE A 179 -8.75 41.02 -7.10
C PHE A 179 -9.34 42.17 -6.26
N HIS A 180 -8.53 42.92 -5.49
CA HIS A 180 -9.02 44.05 -4.71
C HIS A 180 -9.02 45.41 -5.44
N HIS A 181 -8.50 45.49 -6.68
CA HIS A 181 -8.45 46.74 -7.45
C HIS A 181 -9.35 46.78 -8.71
N SER A 182 -10.27 45.83 -8.89
CA SER A 182 -11.27 45.88 -9.97
C SER A 182 -12.61 46.46 -9.48
N CYS A 183 -12.73 47.79 -9.64
CA CYS A 183 -13.87 48.74 -9.56
C CYS A 183 -15.23 48.39 -8.89
N PRO A 184 -15.79 49.35 -8.10
CA PRO A 184 -17.22 49.52 -7.92
C PRO A 184 -17.80 50.35 -9.08
N ASN A 185 -18.83 49.85 -9.77
CA ASN A 185 -19.94 50.65 -10.29
C ASN A 185 -21.01 49.72 -10.88
N SER A 186 -22.12 49.65 -10.16
CA SER A 186 -23.40 49.13 -10.60
C SER A 186 -23.93 49.91 -11.81
N ILE A 187 -24.27 49.21 -12.90
CA ILE A 187 -25.26 49.68 -13.87
C ILE A 187 -26.25 48.55 -14.08
N THR A 188 -27.44 48.73 -13.53
CA THR A 188 -28.67 48.00 -13.86
C THR A 188 -29.14 48.44 -15.25
N ILE A 189 -29.42 47.52 -16.16
CA ILE A 189 -30.29 47.79 -17.31
C ILE A 189 -31.32 46.67 -17.39
N SER A 190 -32.57 47.04 -17.14
CA SER A 190 -33.78 46.29 -17.46
C SER A 190 -34.22 46.58 -18.90
N SER A 191 -34.57 45.53 -19.63
CA SER A 191 -35.70 45.50 -20.58
C SER A 191 -36.10 44.04 -20.79
#